data_AF-A0A7L0H8E1-F1
#
_entry.id   AF-A0A7L0H8E1-F1
#
_cell.length_a   1.000
_cell.length_b   1.000
_cell.length_c   1.000
_cell.angle_alpha   90.00
_cell.angle_beta   90.00
_cell.angle_gamma   90.00
#
_symmetry.space_group_name_H-M   'P 1'
#
loop_
_entity.id
_entity.type
_entity.pdbx_description
1 polymer ?
#
loop_
_entity_poly.entity_id
_entity_poly.type
_entity_poly.pdbx_seq_one_letter_code
_entity_poly.pdbx_strand_id
1 'polypeptide(L)' 'MAAAYDPGLRRLALALAPPELRARLGVYCGVGGPSYETGAECRLLQRLGGDAVGMSTVSEAVAARHCGLRVLGLSLIT' A
#
# COMPACT_ATOMS: atom_id res chain seq x y z
N MET A 1 11.03 2.63 -10.52
CA MET A 1 9.80 2.44 -9.71
C MET A 1 9.11 3.74 -9.25
N ALA A 2 9.54 4.95 -9.66
CA ALA A 2 9.01 6.23 -9.13
C ALA A 2 7.47 6.43 -9.23
N ALA A 3 6.80 5.68 -10.12
CA ALA A 3 5.34 5.60 -10.21
C ALA A 3 4.89 4.12 -10.21
N ALA A 4 5.20 3.39 -9.14
CA ALA A 4 4.77 2.01 -8.99
C ALA A 4 3.24 1.90 -8.84
N TYR A 5 2.64 2.85 -8.11
CA TYR A 5 1.20 3.04 -8.01
C TYR A 5 0.80 4.29 -8.81
N ASP A 6 -0.18 4.15 -9.70
CA ASP A 6 -0.54 5.18 -10.67
C ASP A 6 -1.27 6.36 -10.01
N PRO A 7 -0.74 7.60 -10.09
CA PRO A 7 -1.37 8.76 -9.47
C PRO A 7 -2.74 9.13 -10.07
N GLY A 8 -3.00 8.77 -11.32
CA GLY A 8 -4.28 8.97 -11.98
C GLY A 8 -5.36 8.04 -11.42
N LEU A 9 -5.05 6.75 -11.27
CA LEU A 9 -5.96 5.77 -10.65
C LEU A 9 -6.25 6.13 -9.19
N ARG A 10 -5.23 6.57 -8.45
CA ARG A 10 -5.41 7.04 -7.06
C ARG A 10 -6.37 8.23 -6.98
N ARG A 11 -6.20 9.24 -7.84
CA ARG A 11 -7.10 10.40 -7.89
C ARG A 11 -8.54 9.99 -8.24
N LEU A 12 -8.70 9.09 -9.20
CA LEU A 12 -10.01 8.54 -9.57
C LEU A 12 -10.66 7.80 -8.39
N ALA A 13 -9.90 6.94 -7.71
CA ALA A 13 -10.40 6.18 -6.56
C ALA A 13 -10.87 7.11 -5.42
N LEU A 14 -10.11 8.17 -5.12
CA LEU A 14 -10.51 9.16 -4.12
C LEU A 14 -11.74 9.97 -4.54
N ALA A 15 -11.87 10.30 -5.83
CA ALA A 15 -13.03 11.02 -6.34
C ALA A 15 -14.32 10.18 -6.32
N LEU A 16 -14.20 8.85 -6.40
CA LEU A 16 -15.30 7.90 -6.34
C LEU A 16 -15.60 7.39 -4.92
N ALA A 17 -14.74 7.69 -3.95
CA ALA A 17 -14.93 7.25 -2.58
C ALA A 17 -16.18 7.91 -1.96
N PRO A 18 -17.06 7.14 -1.29
CA PRO A 18 -18.22 7.71 -0.64
C PRO A 18 -17.80 8.66 0.49
N PRO A 19 -18.55 9.74 0.77
CA PRO A 19 -18.17 10.75 1.77
C PRO A 19 -17.95 10.18 3.17
N GLU A 20 -18.60 9.08 3.51
CA GLU A 20 -18.53 8.41 4.80
C GLU A 20 -17.25 7.58 4.95
N LEU A 21 -16.60 7.22 3.83
CA LEU A 21 -15.37 6.44 3.85
C LEU A 21 -14.18 7.33 4.19
N ARG A 22 -13.54 7.05 5.33
CA ARG A 22 -12.27 7.67 5.73
C ARG A 22 -11.10 7.12 4.91
N ALA A 23 -11.05 7.45 3.63
CA ALA A 23 -9.93 7.11 2.77
C ALA A 23 -8.66 7.84 3.21
N ARG A 24 -7.55 7.11 3.34
CA ARG A 24 -6.23 7.66 3.65
C ARG A 24 -5.24 7.29 2.55
N LEU A 25 -4.28 8.18 2.33
CA LEU A 25 -3.11 7.89 1.52
C LEU A 25 -1.95 7.57 2.45
N GLY A 26 -1.16 6.56 2.10
CA GLY A 26 -0.03 6.15 2.90
C GLY A 26 0.93 5.22 2.18
N VAL A 27 1.96 4.81 2.91
CA VAL A 27 3.02 3.89 2.50
C VAL A 27 2.71 2.50 3.04
N TYR A 28 2.62 1.52 2.15
CA TYR A 28 2.47 0.12 2.51
C TYR A 28 3.84 -0.56 2.62
N CYS A 29 4.12 -1.19 3.76
CA CYS A 29 5.31 -1.99 3.99
C CYS A 29 4.97 -3.48 3.76
N GLY A 30 5.56 -4.07 2.72
CA GLY A 30 5.47 -5.51 2.49
C GLY A 30 6.53 -6.27 3.28
N VAL A 31 6.11 -7.27 4.07
CA VAL A 31 6.99 -8.21 4.78
C VAL A 31 6.75 -9.65 4.31
N GLY A 32 7.57 -10.60 4.75
CA GLY A 32 7.46 -12.00 4.34
C GLY A 32 6.33 -12.79 5.03
N GLY A 33 5.96 -12.43 6.27
CA GLY A 33 5.06 -13.27 7.08
C GLY A 33 5.64 -14.67 7.35
N PRO A 34 4.81 -15.64 7.80
CA PRO A 34 3.38 -15.53 8.12
C PRO A 34 3.11 -15.00 9.54
N SER A 35 4.17 -14.85 10.35
CA SER A 35 4.06 -14.25 11.68
C SER A 35 3.79 -12.76 11.57
N TYR A 36 2.87 -12.25 12.39
CA TYR A 36 2.70 -10.81 12.57
C TYR A 36 3.93 -10.17 13.21
N GLU A 37 4.04 -8.88 12.96
CA GLU A 37 5.12 -8.04 13.47
C GLU A 37 5.02 -7.89 14.99
N THR A 38 6.17 -7.97 15.64
CA THR A 38 6.32 -7.54 17.02
C THR A 38 6.09 -6.05 17.15
N GLY A 39 5.76 -5.59 18.37
CA GLY A 39 5.63 -4.15 18.61
C GLY A 39 6.90 -3.34 18.30
N ALA A 40 8.09 -3.95 18.36
CA ALA A 40 9.33 -3.31 17.99
C ALA A 40 9.44 -3.13 16.46
N GLU A 41 9.06 -4.15 15.69
CA GLU A 41 9.02 -4.10 14.22
C GLU A 41 7.98 -3.09 13.72
N CYS A 42 6.79 -3.04 14.31
CA CYS A 42 5.80 -2.02 13.97
C CYS A 42 6.34 -0.59 14.17
N ARG A 43 6.99 -0.33 15.32
CA ARG A 43 7.61 0.99 15.58
C ARG A 43 8.76 1.30 14.63
N LEU A 44 9.54 0.28 14.25
CA LEU A 44 10.59 0.43 13.25
C LEU A 44 9.99 0.85 11.90
N LEU A 45 9.01 0.09 11.39
CA LEU A 45 8.36 0.37 10.11
C LEU A 45 7.70 1.76 10.11
N GLN A 46 7.03 2.14 11.20
CA GLN A 46 6.45 3.47 11.34
C GLN A 46 7.51 4.58 11.29
N ARG A 47 8.66 4.40 11.97
CA ARG A 47 9.79 5.35 11.91
C ARG A 47 10.41 5.45 10.52
N LEU A 48 10.32 4.40 9.72
CA LEU A 48 10.72 4.38 8.31
C LEU A 48 9.65 4.98 7.37
N GLY A 49 8.53 5.45 7.92
CA GLY A 49 7.45 6.11 7.18
C GLY A 49 6.34 5.17 6.69
N GLY A 50 6.26 3.95 7.21
CA GLY A 50 5.16 3.03 6.93
C GLY A 50 3.85 3.44 7.62
N ASP A 51 2.75 3.42 6.87
CA ASP A 51 1.39 3.69 7.37
C ASP A 51 0.55 2.41 7.50
N ALA A 52 0.90 1.36 6.75
CA ALA A 52 0.29 0.04 6.81
C ALA A 52 1.37 -1.04 6.57
N VAL A 53 1.17 -2.23 7.14
CA VAL A 53 2.05 -3.39 6.94
C VAL A 53 1.22 -4.60 6.52
N GLY A 54 1.79 -5.46 5.69
CA GLY A 54 1.22 -6.78 5.41
C GLY A 54 2.15 -7.63 4.55
N MET A 55 1.63 -8.77 4.10
CA MET A 55 2.47 -9.88 3.63
C MET A 55 2.32 -10.16 2.11
N SER A 56 1.75 -9.23 1.34
CA SER A 56 1.47 -9.40 -0.09
C SER A 56 1.66 -8.11 -0.88
N THR A 57 1.16 -8.05 -2.12
CA THR A 57 0.94 -6.85 -2.94
C THR A 57 2.19 -6.21 -3.52
N VAL A 58 3.30 -6.12 -2.78
CA VAL A 58 4.53 -5.47 -3.26
C VAL A 58 5.11 -6.20 -4.48
N SER A 59 5.21 -7.52 -4.41
CA SER A 59 5.76 -8.34 -5.50
C SER A 59 4.91 -8.26 -6.76
N GLU A 60 3.59 -8.33 -6.62
CA GLU A 60 2.64 -8.21 -7.72
C GLU A 60 2.69 -6.80 -8.34
N ALA A 61 2.77 -5.75 -7.53
CA ALA A 61 2.90 -4.39 -8.02
C ALA A 61 4.20 -4.19 -8.82
N VAL A 62 5.31 -4.76 -8.35
CA VAL A 62 6.60 -4.72 -9.08
C VAL A 62 6.48 -5.42 -10.43
N ALA A 63 5.94 -6.65 -10.45
CA ALA A 63 5.78 -7.43 -11.68
C ALA A 63 4.82 -6.74 -12.68
N ALA A 64 3.67 -6.24 -12.20
CA ALA A 64 2.72 -5.52 -13.03
C ALA A 64 3.35 -4.29 -13.69
N ARG A 65 4.17 -3.54 -12.95
CA ARG A 65 4.88 -2.37 -13.50
C ARG A 65 5.98 -2.75 -14.47
N HIS A 66 6.68 -3.86 -14.25
CA HIS A 66 7.61 -4.40 -15.22
C HIS A 66 6.90 -4.70 -16.56
N CYS A 67 5.68 -5.22 -16.51
CA CYS A 67 4.83 -5.47 -17.68
C CYS A 67 4.14 -4.21 -18.24
N GLY A 68 4.44 -3.00 -17.74
CA GLY A 68 3.84 -1.75 -18.21
C GLY A 68 2.41 -1.48 -17.74
N LEU A 69 1.84 -2.31 -16.86
CA LEU A 69 0.46 -2.16 -16.37
C LEU A 69 0.33 -1.00 -15.37
N ARG A 70 -0.82 -0.32 -15.37
CA ARG A 70 -1.14 0.68 -14.33
C ARG A 70 -1.67 -0.04 -13.08
N VAL A 71 -1.23 0.39 -11.90
CA VAL A 71 -1.55 -0.28 -10.63
C VAL A 71 -2.26 0.69 -9.68
N LEU A 72 -3.36 0.24 -9.08
CA LEU A 72 -4.00 0.86 -7.92
C LEU A 72 -3.83 -0.07 -6.72
N GLY A 73 -3.27 0.44 -5.62
CA GLY A 73 -3.17 -0.29 -4.36
C GLY A 73 -4.17 0.25 -3.35
N LEU A 74 -4.93 -0.64 -2.72
CA LEU A 74 -5.86 -0.33 -1.63
C LEU A 74 -5.62 -1.33 -0.49
N SER A 75 -5.50 -0.83 0.74
CA SER A 75 -5.37 -1.66 1.93
C SER A 75 -6.57 -1.39 2.83
N LEU A 76 -7.31 -2.45 3.17
CA LEU A 76 -8.31 -2.40 4.22
C LEU A 76 -7.61 -2.67 5.56
N ILE A 77 -7.66 -1.70 6.47
CA ILE A 77 -7.09 -1.84 7.81
C ILE A 77 -8.11 -2.58 8.68
N THR A 78 -7.71 -3.73 9.22
CA THR A 78 -8.54 -4.63 10.04
C THR A 78 -8.21 -4.55 11.51
#